data_AF-A0A7Y7C7S8-F1
#
_entry.id   AF-A0A7Y7C7S8-F1
#
_cell.length_a   1.000
_cell.length_b   1.000
_cell.length_c   1.000
_cell.angle_alpha   90.00
_cell.angle_beta   90.00
_cell.angle_gamma   90.00
#
_symmetry.space_group_name_H-M   'P 1'
#
loop_
_entity.id
_entity.type
_entity.pdbx_description
1 polymer ?
#
loop_
_entity_poly.entity_id
_entity_poly.type
_entity_poly.pdbx_seq_one_letter_code
_entity_poly.pdbx_strand_id
1 'polypeptide(L)'
;MLVSAVTLGCALLLGQVEGGPPAEVVPTEDARVEVAPPILQPAAVPLPFHDAERPVLCLTLPPTPAVPSGLWRAQCDFEQRRCLVTPGYELDADGQETERFLERVRACVPEEAAPVPNAELFTYRLEPAIADAPPGWYRDERGRVMQFNFDLNRRVWLGGAWSPLWPGDEAREDRVRLDFGIALEVAERKRLHRLHFLETDLSLGEPSIDFTMMRYDFSVERDEPLFRVTTFFGEPRRHDISINLGVWMEALHVEDLERGDARGGFLTWGTLHATLDLWHSRDMVSYVRVRAGPSAERDYENGVTTLVPGAALEGNLTLDRDGFHHLRFGAEAEKVLLSREVEGRPLRPERLRLSAGYELILLAINDQPLSLVADARGTWRNDIAFLPERWEWSASAGLRFSLWAPARRSAPLAEKARD
;
A
#
# COMPACT_ATOMS: atom_id res chain seq x y z
N MET A 1 -27.73 -23.99 -5.42
CA MET A 1 -28.96 -24.35 -4.68
C MET A 1 -28.76 -25.71 -4.04
N LEU A 2 -29.50 -25.98 -2.95
CA LEU A 2 -29.47 -27.17 -2.09
C LEU A 2 -28.30 -27.29 -1.10
N VAL A 3 -28.67 -27.80 0.08
CA VAL A 3 -27.97 -27.77 1.39
C VAL A 3 -28.16 -29.15 2.04
N SER A 4 -27.40 -29.41 3.12
CA SER A 4 -27.47 -30.57 4.04
C SER A 4 -26.73 -31.83 3.56
N ALA A 5 -25.72 -32.40 4.25
CA ALA A 5 -25.43 -32.64 5.68
C ALA A 5 -25.92 -34.02 6.20
N VAL A 6 -25.00 -34.99 6.26
CA VAL A 6 -25.01 -36.19 7.14
C VAL A 6 -23.53 -36.61 7.33
N THR A 7 -22.98 -36.71 8.55
CA THR A 7 -22.63 -37.94 9.32
C THR A 7 -21.50 -37.55 10.29
N LEU A 8 -21.20 -38.17 11.44
CA LEU A 8 -21.91 -38.99 12.44
C LEU A 8 -21.12 -38.86 13.78
N GLY A 9 -21.64 -39.25 14.95
CA GLY A 9 -20.81 -39.19 16.18
C GLY A 9 -21.47 -39.49 17.54
N CYS A 10 -22.28 -40.55 17.64
CA CYS A 10 -22.98 -40.90 18.89
C CYS A 10 -22.11 -41.65 19.91
N ALA A 11 -22.07 -41.19 21.16
CA ALA A 11 -21.94 -41.98 22.41
C ALA A 11 -22.08 -41.02 23.62
N LEU A 12 -22.69 -41.35 24.76
CA LEU A 12 -23.55 -42.48 25.13
C LEU A 12 -24.41 -42.03 26.34
N LEU A 13 -25.58 -42.65 26.54
CA LEU A 13 -26.58 -42.24 27.54
C LEU A 13 -26.50 -43.08 28.84
N LEU A 14 -26.82 -42.40 29.95
CA LEU A 14 -27.43 -42.91 31.19
C LEU A 14 -26.60 -43.75 32.18
N GLY A 15 -26.71 -43.35 33.45
CA GLY A 15 -26.31 -44.09 34.64
C GLY A 15 -26.75 -43.35 35.91
N GLN A 16 -28.03 -43.47 36.27
CA GLN A 16 -28.54 -42.96 37.56
C GLN A 16 -28.44 -44.02 38.65
N VAL A 17 -28.05 -43.61 39.86
CA VAL A 17 -28.32 -44.33 41.13
C VAL A 17 -28.63 -43.28 42.20
N GLU A 18 -29.71 -43.49 42.95
CA GLU A 18 -30.18 -42.61 44.03
C GLU A 18 -29.52 -42.92 45.38
N GLY A 19 -29.55 -41.96 46.32
CA GLY A 19 -29.57 -42.26 47.76
C GLY A 19 -28.76 -41.36 48.70
N GLY A 20 -29.44 -40.47 49.43
CA GLY A 20 -28.90 -39.81 50.63
C GLY A 20 -29.41 -38.37 50.88
N PRO A 21 -30.05 -38.07 52.03
CA PRO A 21 -30.48 -36.70 52.39
C PRO A 21 -29.30 -35.81 52.83
N PRO A 22 -29.47 -34.47 52.82
CA PRO A 22 -28.35 -33.53 52.87
C PRO A 22 -27.75 -33.38 54.27
N ALA A 23 -26.42 -33.23 54.33
CA ALA A 23 -25.75 -32.63 55.47
C ALA A 23 -25.77 -31.11 55.31
N GLU A 24 -26.13 -30.38 56.36
CA GLU A 24 -26.04 -28.92 56.42
C GLU A 24 -24.58 -28.49 56.31
N VAL A 25 -24.20 -27.96 55.14
CA VAL A 25 -22.98 -27.15 55.01
C VAL A 25 -23.36 -25.73 55.40
N VAL A 26 -23.00 -25.34 56.61
CA VAL A 26 -23.06 -23.94 57.07
C VAL A 26 -22.32 -23.09 56.05
N PRO A 27 -22.91 -22.01 55.50
CA PRO A 27 -22.17 -21.11 54.64
C PRO A 27 -21.12 -20.40 55.50
N THR A 28 -19.85 -20.77 55.32
CA THR A 28 -18.75 -19.86 55.65
C THR A 28 -18.97 -18.60 54.82
N GLU A 29 -19.24 -17.49 55.48
CA GLU A 29 -19.05 -16.18 54.87
C GLU A 29 -17.57 -16.06 54.50
N ASP A 30 -17.25 -16.32 53.23
CA ASP A 30 -16.05 -15.77 52.64
C ASP A 30 -16.16 -14.26 52.80
N ALA A 31 -15.39 -13.75 53.76
CA ALA A 31 -15.30 -12.33 54.03
C ALA A 31 -14.91 -11.65 52.72
N ARG A 32 -15.87 -10.95 52.11
CA ARG A 32 -15.61 -10.06 50.99
C ARG A 32 -14.56 -9.07 51.46
N VAL A 33 -13.32 -9.28 51.02
CA VAL A 33 -12.29 -8.26 51.14
C VAL A 33 -12.83 -7.08 50.33
N GLU A 34 -13.23 -6.02 51.02
CA GLU A 34 -13.47 -4.72 50.40
C GLU A 34 -12.10 -4.21 49.92
N VAL A 35 -11.67 -4.73 48.77
CA VAL A 35 -10.61 -4.12 47.97
C VAL A 35 -11.16 -2.76 47.59
N ALA A 36 -10.56 -1.71 48.14
CA ALA A 36 -10.93 -0.34 47.82
C ALA A 36 -10.96 -0.17 46.29
N PRO A 37 -11.98 0.48 45.72
CA PRO A 37 -12.15 0.53 44.27
C PRO A 37 -10.87 1.11 43.62
N PRO A 38 -10.38 0.49 42.53
CA PRO A 38 -9.10 0.84 41.94
C PRO A 38 -9.09 2.32 41.55
N ILE A 39 -8.10 3.07 42.06
CA ILE A 39 -8.09 4.53 41.94
C ILE A 39 -7.55 4.93 40.56
N LEU A 40 -8.48 4.99 39.60
CA LEU A 40 -8.31 5.71 38.33
C LEU A 40 -7.83 7.13 38.63
N GLN A 41 -6.62 7.44 38.18
CA GLN A 41 -6.02 8.76 38.30
C GLN A 41 -6.70 9.74 37.32
N PRO A 42 -6.64 11.06 37.59
CA PRO A 42 -6.97 12.05 36.57
C PRO A 42 -6.07 11.88 35.34
N ALA A 43 -6.62 12.17 34.17
CA ALA A 43 -5.89 12.15 32.91
C ALA A 43 -4.66 13.08 32.95
N ALA A 44 -3.51 12.57 32.50
CA ALA A 44 -2.33 13.40 32.24
C ALA A 44 -2.51 14.21 30.95
N VAL A 45 -1.81 15.34 30.84
CA VAL A 45 -1.80 16.18 29.63
C VAL A 45 -0.35 16.39 29.18
N PRO A 46 0.06 15.90 27.99
CA PRO A 46 -0.71 15.01 27.10
C PRO A 46 -0.95 13.63 27.73
N LEU A 47 -1.95 12.90 27.22
CA LEU A 47 -2.16 11.50 27.59
C LEU A 47 -0.97 10.63 27.13
N PRO A 48 -0.49 9.69 27.95
CA PRO A 48 0.50 8.70 27.52
C PRO A 48 -0.12 7.69 26.54
N PHE A 49 0.69 7.14 25.64
CA PHE A 49 0.28 6.04 24.76
C PHE A 49 0.67 4.67 25.37
N HIS A 50 -0.04 3.63 24.96
CA HIS A 50 0.44 2.25 25.08
C HIS A 50 1.61 2.01 24.11
N ASP A 51 2.62 1.29 24.59
CA ASP A 51 3.77 0.84 23.81
C ASP A 51 3.34 -0.34 22.94
N ALA A 52 3.38 -0.14 21.62
CA ALA A 52 2.96 -1.11 20.63
C ALA A 52 3.73 -2.46 20.68
N GLU A 53 4.87 -2.53 21.37
CA GLU A 53 5.65 -3.78 21.53
C GLU A 53 5.32 -4.55 22.82
N ARG A 54 4.75 -3.90 23.85
CA ARG A 54 4.49 -4.53 25.16
C ARG A 54 3.18 -5.35 25.20
N PRO A 55 3.04 -6.31 26.14
CA PRO A 55 1.79 -7.02 26.32
C PRO A 55 0.72 -6.12 26.97
N VAL A 56 -0.54 -6.36 26.60
CA VAL A 56 -1.71 -5.63 27.13
C VAL A 56 -2.62 -6.65 27.81
N LEU A 57 -3.02 -6.38 29.06
CA LEU A 57 -3.97 -7.17 29.83
C LEU A 57 -5.39 -6.69 29.54
N CYS A 58 -6.36 -7.61 29.47
CA CYS A 58 -7.77 -7.28 29.57
C CYS A 58 -8.10 -7.19 31.07
N LEU A 59 -8.50 -6.02 31.57
CA LEU A 59 -8.93 -5.82 32.95
C LEU A 59 -10.44 -5.57 33.01
N THR A 60 -11.11 -6.19 33.98
CA THR A 60 -12.50 -5.85 34.31
C THR A 60 -12.51 -4.96 35.55
N LEU A 61 -12.80 -3.67 35.37
CA LEU A 61 -12.95 -2.70 36.46
C LEU A 61 -14.43 -2.51 36.80
N PRO A 62 -14.78 -2.03 38.01
CA PRO A 62 -16.14 -1.62 38.31
C PRO A 62 -16.67 -0.61 37.27
N PRO A 63 -17.89 -0.81 36.72
CA PRO A 63 -18.49 0.12 35.76
C PRO A 63 -18.50 1.57 36.25
N THR A 64 -18.23 2.50 35.33
CA THR A 64 -18.28 3.94 35.59
C THR A 64 -19.30 4.61 34.67
N PRO A 65 -19.77 5.83 34.95
CA PRO A 65 -20.67 6.55 34.04
C PRO A 65 -20.07 6.80 32.64
N ALA A 66 -18.73 6.90 32.55
CA ALA A 66 -18.03 7.07 31.27
C ALA A 66 -17.74 5.73 30.56
N VAL A 67 -17.53 4.65 31.32
CA VAL A 67 -17.23 3.29 30.82
C VAL A 67 -18.16 2.29 31.52
N PRO A 68 -19.44 2.21 31.12
CA PRO A 68 -20.45 1.32 31.69
C PRO A 68 -20.17 -0.17 31.43
N SER A 69 -19.37 -0.54 30.42
CA SER A 69 -18.98 -1.93 30.19
C SER A 69 -18.09 -2.49 31.31
N GLY A 70 -17.33 -1.61 32.00
CA GLY A 70 -16.26 -2.02 32.91
C GLY A 70 -15.05 -2.69 32.21
N LEU A 71 -15.00 -2.71 30.88
CA LEU A 71 -13.95 -3.37 30.11
C LEU A 71 -12.81 -2.40 29.78
N TRP A 72 -11.64 -2.71 30.30
CA TRP A 72 -10.43 -1.92 30.14
C TRP A 72 -9.30 -2.75 29.55
N ARG A 73 -8.38 -2.07 28.89
CA ARG A 73 -7.11 -2.60 28.39
C ARG A 73 -5.99 -1.93 29.18
N ALA A 74 -5.09 -2.72 29.76
CA ALA A 74 -4.07 -2.22 30.66
C ALA A 74 -2.66 -2.66 30.27
N GLN A 75 -1.72 -1.72 30.25
CA GLN A 75 -0.31 -1.99 30.11
C GLN A 75 0.39 -1.62 31.42
N CYS A 76 0.77 -2.64 32.20
CA CYS A 76 1.32 -2.46 33.54
C CYS A 76 2.85 -2.49 33.56
N ASP A 77 3.41 -1.63 34.42
CA ASP A 77 4.75 -1.68 34.96
C ASP A 77 4.66 -2.23 36.39
N PHE A 78 5.17 -3.44 36.59
CA PHE A 78 5.07 -4.17 37.85
C PHE A 78 6.09 -3.71 38.88
N GLU A 79 7.20 -3.10 38.46
CA GLU A 79 8.20 -2.52 39.37
C GLU A 79 7.69 -1.19 39.95
N GLN A 80 7.06 -0.36 39.10
CA GLN A 80 6.50 0.94 39.49
C GLN A 80 5.07 0.85 40.07
N ARG A 81 4.44 -0.33 40.04
CA ARG A 81 3.03 -0.56 40.42
C ARG A 81 2.05 0.42 39.75
N ARG A 82 2.23 0.60 38.43
CA ARG A 82 1.53 1.58 37.60
C ARG A 82 0.97 0.89 36.36
N CYS A 83 -0.27 1.14 36.00
CA CYS A 83 -0.86 0.64 34.76
C CYS A 83 -1.40 1.79 33.92
N LEU A 84 -0.99 1.84 32.65
CA LEU A 84 -1.63 2.69 31.65
C LEU A 84 -2.91 2.01 31.20
N VAL A 85 -4.08 2.62 31.40
CA VAL A 85 -5.40 2.03 31.13
C VAL A 85 -6.18 2.82 30.09
N THR A 86 -6.87 2.11 29.22
CA THR A 86 -7.71 2.66 28.16
C THR A 86 -8.99 1.82 28.03
N PRO A 87 -10.16 2.39 27.71
CA PRO A 87 -11.39 1.62 27.55
C PRO A 87 -11.29 0.54 26.46
N GLY A 88 -12.16 -0.46 26.49
CA GLY A 88 -12.24 -1.49 25.43
C GLY A 88 -12.87 -0.99 24.12
N TYR A 89 -13.54 0.17 24.16
CA TYR A 89 -14.38 0.73 23.12
C TYR A 89 -14.01 2.19 22.81
N GLU A 90 -14.44 2.70 21.65
CA GLU A 90 -14.33 4.12 21.29
C GLU A 90 -15.21 4.99 22.22
N LEU A 91 -14.75 6.21 22.49
CA LEU A 91 -15.49 7.23 23.24
C LEU A 91 -16.16 8.22 22.30
N ASP A 92 -17.30 8.77 22.72
CA ASP A 92 -18.05 9.79 22.00
C ASP A 92 -17.50 11.21 22.23
N ALA A 93 -18.31 12.23 21.90
CA ALA A 93 -17.94 13.63 22.08
C ALA A 93 -17.89 14.07 23.55
N ASP A 94 -18.70 13.44 24.40
CA ASP A 94 -18.86 13.73 25.84
C ASP A 94 -17.94 12.85 26.71
N GLY A 95 -17.17 11.95 26.09
CA GLY A 95 -16.24 11.03 26.75
C GLY A 95 -16.91 9.75 27.27
N GLN A 96 -18.10 9.43 26.78
CA GLN A 96 -18.83 8.20 27.13
C GLN A 96 -18.54 7.08 26.13
N GLU A 97 -18.53 5.85 26.63
CA GLU A 97 -18.32 4.63 25.86
C GLU A 97 -19.40 4.42 24.79
N THR A 98 -18.96 4.11 23.57
CA THR A 98 -19.84 3.75 22.46
C THR A 98 -19.94 2.23 22.31
N GLU A 99 -20.86 1.76 21.46
CA GLU A 99 -20.97 0.33 21.12
C GLU A 99 -19.81 -0.20 20.26
N ARG A 100 -18.87 0.66 19.83
CA ARG A 100 -17.77 0.29 18.93
C ARG A 100 -16.53 -0.12 19.71
N PHE A 101 -16.11 -1.38 19.59
CA PHE A 101 -14.81 -1.82 20.09
C PHE A 101 -13.67 -1.05 19.42
N LEU A 102 -12.55 -0.86 20.13
CA LEU A 102 -11.36 -0.25 19.55
C LEU A 102 -10.84 -1.06 18.36
N GLU A 103 -10.89 -0.49 17.16
CA GLU A 103 -10.31 -1.11 15.98
C GLU A 103 -8.78 -1.08 16.01
N ARG A 104 -8.16 -2.05 15.33
CA ARG A 104 -6.70 -2.13 15.09
C ARG A 104 -5.84 -2.01 16.37
N VAL A 105 -6.32 -2.58 17.48
CA VAL A 105 -5.51 -2.78 18.69
C VAL A 105 -4.90 -4.18 18.72
N ARG A 106 -3.80 -4.36 19.45
CA ARG A 106 -3.25 -5.67 19.83
C ARG A 106 -4.30 -6.46 20.62
N ALA A 107 -4.39 -7.78 20.41
CA ALA A 107 -5.22 -8.64 21.27
C ALA A 107 -4.70 -8.54 22.72
N CYS A 108 -5.60 -8.26 23.67
CA CYS A 108 -5.22 -8.31 25.08
C CYS A 108 -5.26 -9.75 25.59
N VAL A 109 -4.41 -10.07 26.56
CA VAL A 109 -4.42 -11.38 27.26
C VAL A 109 -5.26 -11.28 28.54
N PRO A 110 -5.85 -12.39 29.03
CA PRO A 110 -6.59 -12.39 30.29
C PRO A 110 -5.75 -11.91 31.47
N GLU A 111 -6.38 -11.35 32.51
CA GLU A 111 -5.70 -10.82 33.69
C GLU A 111 -4.89 -11.88 34.46
N GLU A 112 -5.28 -13.15 34.40
CA GLU A 112 -4.58 -14.30 34.98
C GLU A 112 -3.22 -14.60 34.30
N ALA A 113 -2.96 -14.01 33.13
CA ALA A 113 -1.66 -14.08 32.46
C ALA A 113 -0.65 -13.06 33.01
N ALA A 114 -1.04 -12.21 33.96
CA ALA A 114 -0.13 -11.28 34.63
C ALA A 114 0.89 -12.03 35.51
N PRO A 115 2.12 -11.50 35.68
CA PRO A 115 3.13 -12.07 36.57
C PRO A 115 2.85 -11.84 38.07
N VAL A 116 1.70 -11.24 38.42
CA VAL A 116 1.26 -10.93 39.79
C VAL A 116 -0.21 -11.34 39.96
N PRO A 117 -0.68 -11.68 41.17
CA PRO A 117 -2.08 -12.02 41.41
C PRO A 117 -3.03 -10.87 41.04
N ASN A 118 -4.22 -11.18 40.49
CA ASN A 118 -5.18 -10.16 40.04
C ASN A 118 -5.55 -9.18 41.16
N ALA A 119 -5.69 -9.68 42.41
CA ALA A 119 -5.94 -8.85 43.59
C ALA A 119 -4.86 -7.76 43.84
N GLU A 120 -3.62 -8.00 43.44
CA GLU A 120 -2.53 -7.00 43.51
C GLU A 120 -2.65 -5.96 42.38
N LEU A 121 -3.09 -6.34 41.17
CA LEU A 121 -3.31 -5.40 40.06
C LEU A 121 -4.29 -4.27 40.42
N PHE A 122 -5.36 -4.57 41.15
CA PHE A 122 -6.32 -3.55 41.59
C PHE A 122 -5.74 -2.55 42.60
N THR A 123 -4.57 -2.82 43.19
CA THR A 123 -3.85 -1.87 44.06
C THR A 123 -2.93 -0.92 43.30
N TYR A 124 -2.74 -1.13 42.00
CA TYR A 124 -1.83 -0.33 41.19
C TYR A 124 -2.43 1.03 40.83
N ARG A 125 -1.55 2.00 40.57
CA ARG A 125 -1.95 3.31 40.08
C ARG A 125 -2.41 3.20 38.61
N LEU A 126 -3.71 3.22 38.39
CA LEU A 126 -4.32 3.16 37.05
C LEU A 126 -4.37 4.57 36.43
N GLU A 127 -3.68 4.80 35.32
CA GLU A 127 -3.62 6.10 34.65
C GLU A 127 -4.26 6.05 33.25
N PRO A 128 -5.18 6.97 32.91
CA PRO A 128 -5.73 7.07 31.57
C PRO A 128 -4.64 7.21 30.50
N ALA A 129 -4.81 6.47 29.41
CA ALA A 129 -3.86 6.38 28.30
C ALA A 129 -4.58 6.16 26.96
N ILE A 130 -3.89 6.41 25.86
CA ILE A 130 -4.34 6.11 24.50
C ILE A 130 -3.89 4.69 24.13
N ALA A 131 -4.82 3.85 23.66
CA ALA A 131 -4.52 2.49 23.23
C ALA A 131 -3.53 2.43 22.05
N ASP A 132 -2.85 1.29 21.92
CA ASP A 132 -1.87 1.04 20.88
C ASP A 132 -2.46 1.17 19.46
N ALA A 133 -1.61 1.51 18.49
CA ALA A 133 -1.95 1.55 17.07
C ALA A 133 -0.79 0.99 16.22
N PRO A 134 -1.07 0.22 15.16
CA PRO A 134 -0.03 -0.35 14.31
C PRO A 134 0.69 0.73 13.48
N PRO A 135 1.87 0.43 12.92
CA PRO A 135 2.60 1.37 12.07
C PRO A 135 1.75 1.89 10.89
N GLY A 136 1.84 3.19 10.65
CA GLY A 136 1.02 3.92 9.66
C GLY A 136 -0.40 4.31 10.13
N TRP A 137 -0.76 4.00 11.38
CA TRP A 137 -2.03 4.37 12.01
C TRP A 137 -1.79 5.23 13.25
N TYR A 138 -2.63 6.25 13.41
CA TYR A 138 -2.71 7.09 14.61
C TYR A 138 -4.03 6.81 15.33
N ARG A 139 -4.01 6.88 16.67
CA ARG A 139 -5.22 6.82 17.51
C ARG A 139 -5.37 8.11 18.29
N ASP A 140 -6.58 8.65 18.32
CA ASP A 140 -6.91 9.85 19.11
C ASP A 140 -7.31 9.53 20.56
N GLU A 141 -7.53 10.57 21.35
CA GLU A 141 -7.93 10.48 22.77
C GLU A 141 -9.30 9.82 22.97
N ARG A 142 -10.11 9.70 21.91
CA ARG A 142 -11.40 9.01 21.91
C ARG A 142 -11.28 7.55 21.45
N GLY A 143 -10.06 7.06 21.23
CA GLY A 143 -9.80 5.70 20.79
C GLY A 143 -10.00 5.46 19.29
N ARG A 144 -10.39 6.48 18.51
CA ARG A 144 -10.66 6.35 17.08
C ARG A 144 -9.35 6.26 16.30
N VAL A 145 -9.30 5.38 15.31
CA VAL A 145 -8.12 5.22 14.44
C VAL A 145 -8.25 6.03 13.16
N MET A 146 -7.12 6.52 12.65
CA MET A 146 -6.99 7.05 11.29
C MET A 146 -5.66 6.63 10.67
N GLN A 147 -5.67 6.33 9.38
CA GLN A 147 -4.47 6.01 8.62
C GLN A 147 -3.76 7.30 8.21
N PHE A 148 -2.45 7.40 8.48
CA PHE A 148 -1.63 8.57 8.11
C PHE A 148 -0.51 8.22 7.12
N ASN A 149 -0.41 6.97 6.68
CA ASN A 149 0.62 6.48 5.77
C ASN A 149 -0.03 5.59 4.71
N PHE A 150 0.27 5.77 3.43
CA PHE A 150 -0.42 5.08 2.34
C PHE A 150 0.55 4.48 1.31
N ASP A 151 0.32 3.22 0.94
CA ASP A 151 1.08 2.50 -0.06
C ASP A 151 0.40 2.59 -1.43
N LEU A 152 0.84 3.55 -2.26
CA LEU A 152 0.29 3.78 -3.59
C LEU A 152 0.66 2.70 -4.63
N ASN A 153 1.42 1.67 -4.23
CA ASN A 153 1.71 0.47 -5.04
C ASN A 153 0.75 -0.69 -4.70
N ARG A 154 -0.19 -0.48 -3.77
CA ARG A 154 -1.18 -1.47 -3.31
C ARG A 154 -2.56 -0.83 -3.25
N ARG A 155 -3.18 -0.54 -4.39
CA ARG A 155 -4.44 0.21 -4.48
C ARG A 155 -5.21 -0.10 -5.76
N VAL A 156 -6.49 0.23 -5.76
CA VAL A 156 -7.22 0.58 -6.98
C VAL A 156 -7.26 2.10 -7.08
N TRP A 157 -7.08 2.70 -8.25
CA TRP A 157 -7.22 4.14 -8.42
C TRP A 157 -8.17 4.53 -9.55
N LEU A 158 -8.74 5.71 -9.41
CA LEU A 158 -9.50 6.43 -10.43
C LEU A 158 -9.13 7.91 -10.35
N GLY A 159 -8.77 8.50 -11.47
CA GLY A 159 -8.34 9.89 -11.58
C GLY A 159 -8.93 10.60 -12.80
N GLY A 160 -8.96 11.92 -12.71
CA GLY A 160 -9.36 12.81 -13.78
C GLY A 160 -8.49 14.06 -13.77
N ALA A 161 -8.00 14.45 -14.94
CA ALA A 161 -7.09 15.56 -15.12
C ALA A 161 -7.46 16.41 -16.34
N TRP A 162 -7.29 17.72 -16.22
CA TRP A 162 -7.10 18.58 -17.39
C TRP A 162 -5.74 18.22 -18.01
N SER A 163 -5.66 18.01 -19.32
CA SER A 163 -4.48 17.41 -19.98
C SER A 163 -4.20 18.04 -21.35
N PRO A 164 -3.89 19.35 -21.42
CA PRO A 164 -3.56 20.03 -22.67
C PRO A 164 -2.46 19.33 -23.46
N LEU A 165 -2.61 19.34 -24.79
CA LEU A 165 -1.68 18.75 -25.75
C LEU A 165 -1.14 19.86 -26.67
N TRP A 166 0.18 19.88 -26.87
CA TRP A 166 0.89 20.69 -27.85
C TRP A 166 1.44 19.77 -28.93
N PRO A 167 0.64 19.44 -29.97
CA PRO A 167 1.14 18.66 -31.12
C PRO A 167 2.02 19.50 -32.04
N GLY A 168 2.08 20.82 -31.85
CA GLY A 168 2.87 21.78 -32.65
C GLY A 168 2.75 23.18 -32.03
N ASP A 169 2.66 24.22 -32.88
CA ASP A 169 2.56 25.61 -32.42
C ASP A 169 1.22 25.97 -31.77
N GLU A 170 0.13 25.25 -32.12
CA GLU A 170 -1.19 25.42 -31.52
C GLU A 170 -1.43 24.42 -30.37
N ALA A 171 -1.95 24.93 -29.25
CA ALA A 171 -2.35 24.12 -28.10
C ALA A 171 -3.79 23.59 -28.26
N ARG A 172 -4.02 22.38 -27.74
CA ARG A 172 -5.35 21.78 -27.52
C ARG A 172 -5.64 21.78 -26.03
N GLU A 173 -6.34 22.80 -25.56
CA GLU A 173 -6.59 23.07 -24.13
C GLU A 173 -7.90 22.45 -23.62
N ASP A 174 -8.79 22.01 -24.50
CA ASP A 174 -10.08 21.37 -24.21
C ASP A 174 -9.96 19.88 -23.85
N ARG A 175 -8.72 19.37 -23.75
CA ARG A 175 -8.40 17.96 -23.55
C ARG A 175 -8.49 17.54 -22.07
N VAL A 176 -9.20 16.45 -21.82
CA VAL A 176 -9.39 15.83 -20.50
C VAL A 176 -8.85 14.41 -20.52
N ARG A 177 -8.06 14.03 -19.52
CA ARG A 177 -7.63 12.65 -19.27
C ARG A 177 -8.42 12.03 -18.13
N LEU A 178 -8.83 10.78 -18.29
CA LEU A 178 -9.34 9.91 -17.24
C LEU A 178 -8.35 8.76 -17.09
N ASP A 179 -7.94 8.46 -15.85
CA ASP A 179 -6.98 7.40 -15.56
C ASP A 179 -7.49 6.42 -14.50
N PHE A 180 -7.28 5.13 -14.66
CA PHE A 180 -7.61 4.14 -13.65
C PHE A 180 -6.70 2.90 -13.73
N GLY A 181 -6.72 2.09 -12.68
CA GLY A 181 -5.99 0.82 -12.64
C GLY A 181 -5.95 0.18 -11.27
N ILE A 182 -5.31 -0.97 -11.22
CA ILE A 182 -5.09 -1.77 -10.00
C ILE A 182 -3.59 -2.02 -9.87
N ALA A 183 -3.02 -1.76 -8.70
CA ALA A 183 -1.64 -2.11 -8.35
C ALA A 183 -1.66 -3.00 -7.10
N LEU A 184 -0.92 -4.10 -7.17
CA LEU A 184 -0.69 -5.02 -6.06
C LEU A 184 0.81 -5.24 -5.93
N GLU A 185 1.28 -5.30 -4.69
CA GLU A 185 2.69 -5.55 -4.37
C GLU A 185 2.79 -6.64 -3.31
N VAL A 186 3.61 -7.65 -3.58
CA VAL A 186 3.92 -8.79 -2.71
C VAL A 186 5.43 -8.83 -2.48
N ALA A 187 5.84 -8.69 -1.22
CA ALA A 187 7.24 -8.65 -0.83
C ALA A 187 7.65 -9.92 -0.09
N GLU A 188 8.77 -10.50 -0.51
CA GLU A 188 9.57 -11.42 0.29
C GLU A 188 10.84 -10.69 0.76
N ARG A 189 11.62 -11.29 1.66
CA ARG A 189 12.75 -10.64 2.36
C ARG A 189 13.73 -9.86 1.46
N LYS A 190 13.93 -10.28 0.21
CA LYS A 190 14.82 -9.66 -0.79
C LYS A 190 14.25 -9.70 -2.21
N ARG A 191 12.94 -9.88 -2.34
CA ARG A 191 12.25 -9.94 -3.64
C ARG A 191 10.98 -9.12 -3.57
N LEU A 192 10.68 -8.44 -4.65
CA LEU A 192 9.49 -7.62 -4.75
C LEU A 192 8.77 -7.92 -6.04
N HIS A 193 7.55 -8.44 -5.92
CA HIS A 193 6.66 -8.73 -7.03
C HIS A 193 5.62 -7.62 -7.09
N ARG A 194 5.59 -6.90 -8.21
CA ARG A 194 4.57 -5.91 -8.53
C ARG A 194 3.70 -6.43 -9.64
N LEU A 195 2.40 -6.25 -9.48
CA LEU A 195 1.37 -6.66 -10.41
C LEU A 195 0.47 -5.46 -10.65
N HIS A 196 0.35 -5.05 -11.89
CA HIS A 196 -0.60 -4.03 -12.29
C HIS A 196 -1.62 -4.61 -13.26
N PHE A 197 -2.88 -4.19 -13.15
CA PHE A 197 -3.97 -4.66 -14.00
C PHE A 197 -4.86 -3.50 -14.42
N LEU A 198 -5.40 -3.60 -15.65
CA LEU A 198 -6.35 -2.66 -16.21
C LEU A 198 -5.86 -1.20 -16.14
N GLU A 199 -4.55 -0.99 -16.28
CA GLU A 199 -3.97 0.35 -16.30
C GLU A 199 -4.46 1.04 -17.57
N THR A 200 -5.22 2.12 -17.41
CA THR A 200 -5.94 2.75 -18.51
C THR A 200 -5.77 4.26 -18.42
N ASP A 201 -5.30 4.89 -19.50
CA ASP A 201 -5.28 6.33 -19.73
C ASP A 201 -6.16 6.63 -20.95
N LEU A 202 -7.36 7.18 -20.73
CA LEU A 202 -8.27 7.65 -21.77
C LEU A 202 -8.17 9.18 -21.90
N SER A 203 -8.00 9.70 -23.10
CA SER A 203 -8.04 11.15 -23.37
C SER A 203 -9.19 11.51 -24.31
N LEU A 204 -9.86 12.62 -24.01
CA LEU A 204 -11.00 13.20 -24.73
C LEU A 204 -10.63 14.57 -25.30
N GLY A 205 -11.22 14.99 -26.42
CA GLY A 205 -10.89 16.23 -27.13
C GLY A 205 -9.98 15.96 -28.33
N GLU A 206 -8.78 15.43 -28.08
CA GLU A 206 -7.96 14.70 -29.06
C GLU A 206 -7.91 13.24 -28.61
N PRO A 207 -8.73 12.33 -29.20
CA PRO A 207 -8.89 10.96 -28.72
C PRO A 207 -7.60 10.16 -28.68
N SER A 208 -7.32 9.56 -27.52
CA SER A 208 -6.30 8.52 -27.39
C SER A 208 -6.63 7.57 -26.23
N ILE A 209 -6.33 6.29 -26.42
CA ILE A 209 -6.45 5.24 -25.41
C ILE A 209 -5.08 4.57 -25.27
N ASP A 210 -4.59 4.50 -24.04
CA ASP A 210 -3.50 3.63 -23.63
C ASP A 210 -4.08 2.67 -22.59
N PHE A 211 -4.05 1.37 -22.88
CA PHE A 211 -4.65 0.33 -22.02
C PHE A 211 -3.71 -0.87 -21.89
N THR A 212 -3.32 -1.19 -20.67
CA THR A 212 -2.54 -2.40 -20.34
C THR A 212 -3.36 -3.33 -19.44
N MET A 213 -3.70 -4.52 -19.97
CA MET A 213 -4.48 -5.52 -19.24
C MET A 213 -3.73 -6.05 -18.01
N MET A 214 -2.45 -6.39 -18.18
CA MET A 214 -1.61 -6.92 -17.11
C MET A 214 -0.14 -6.55 -17.32
N ARG A 215 0.50 -6.10 -16.24
CA ARG A 215 1.95 -5.89 -16.14
C ARG A 215 2.47 -6.57 -14.88
N TYR A 216 3.62 -7.23 -14.99
CA TYR A 216 4.32 -7.90 -13.89
C TYR A 216 5.76 -7.42 -13.84
N ASP A 217 6.23 -7.06 -12.66
CA ASP A 217 7.57 -6.57 -12.42
C ASP A 217 8.18 -7.27 -11.19
N PHE A 218 9.40 -7.74 -11.33
CA PHE A 218 10.16 -8.46 -10.33
C PHE A 218 11.50 -7.79 -10.06
N SER A 219 11.62 -7.13 -8.90
CA SER A 219 12.90 -6.66 -8.36
C SER A 219 13.49 -7.67 -7.36
N VAL A 220 14.82 -7.72 -7.26
CA VAL A 220 15.55 -8.59 -6.32
C VAL A 220 16.81 -7.91 -5.80
N GLU A 221 17.02 -7.96 -4.49
CA GLU A 221 18.25 -7.50 -3.84
C GLU A 221 19.21 -8.69 -3.65
N ARG A 222 20.46 -8.57 -4.13
CA ARG A 222 21.49 -9.62 -4.04
C ARG A 222 22.64 -9.25 -3.11
N ASP A 223 22.86 -10.07 -2.08
CA ASP A 223 24.05 -9.99 -1.20
C ASP A 223 25.33 -10.41 -1.92
N GLU A 224 25.24 -11.38 -2.83
CA GLU A 224 26.41 -11.92 -3.51
C GLU A 224 26.73 -11.12 -4.78
N PRO A 225 27.98 -10.63 -4.94
CA PRO A 225 28.39 -9.91 -6.13
C PRO A 225 28.40 -10.83 -7.35
N LEU A 226 27.76 -10.39 -8.43
CA LEU A 226 27.71 -11.13 -9.69
C LEU A 226 29.08 -11.10 -10.38
N PHE A 227 29.78 -9.96 -10.30
CA PHE A 227 31.14 -9.79 -10.80
C PHE A 227 32.10 -9.39 -9.69
N ARG A 228 33.30 -9.95 -9.74
CA ARG A 228 34.41 -9.64 -8.83
C ARG A 228 35.58 -9.16 -9.67
N VAL A 229 35.78 -7.85 -9.73
CA VAL A 229 36.84 -7.23 -10.52
C VAL A 229 38.06 -7.00 -9.63
N THR A 230 39.14 -7.71 -9.88
CA THR A 230 40.41 -7.48 -9.17
C THR A 230 41.31 -6.58 -10.01
N THR A 231 41.68 -5.42 -9.48
CA THR A 231 42.63 -4.48 -10.10
C THR A 231 44.04 -4.74 -9.57
N PHE A 232 45.02 -4.82 -10.46
CA PHE A 232 46.45 -5.02 -10.16
C PHE A 232 47.31 -3.76 -10.41
N PHE A 233 46.67 -2.62 -10.70
CA PHE A 233 47.37 -1.35 -10.88
C PHE A 233 47.59 -0.68 -9.51
N GLY A 234 48.82 -0.76 -9.01
CA GLY A 234 49.15 -0.39 -7.63
C GLY A 234 48.96 -1.57 -6.67
N GLU A 235 48.39 -1.31 -5.50
CA GLU A 235 48.04 -2.38 -4.54
C GLU A 235 46.89 -3.24 -5.11
N PRO A 236 46.98 -4.59 -5.04
CA PRO A 236 45.88 -5.46 -5.45
C PRO A 236 44.60 -5.17 -4.66
N ARG A 237 43.54 -4.78 -5.36
CA ARG A 237 42.23 -4.46 -4.77
C ARG A 237 41.12 -5.22 -5.49
N ARG A 238 40.18 -5.76 -4.71
CA ARG A 238 38.99 -6.45 -5.21
C ARG A 238 37.79 -5.52 -5.10
N HIS A 239 37.06 -5.36 -6.21
CA HIS A 239 35.82 -4.61 -6.31
C HIS A 239 34.69 -5.61 -6.56
N ASP A 240 33.74 -5.64 -5.64
CA ASP A 240 32.58 -6.53 -5.70
C ASP A 240 31.38 -5.75 -6.26
N ILE A 241 30.85 -6.23 -7.38
CA ILE A 241 29.74 -5.59 -8.10
C ILE A 241 28.52 -6.51 -7.95
N SER A 242 27.61 -6.14 -7.03
CA SER A 242 26.25 -6.67 -7.00
C SER A 242 25.46 -6.08 -8.17
N ILE A 243 24.66 -6.93 -8.82
CA ILE A 243 23.78 -6.51 -9.92
C ILE A 243 22.39 -7.06 -9.64
N ASN A 244 21.48 -6.15 -9.35
CA ASN A 244 20.08 -6.44 -9.04
C ASN A 244 19.31 -6.59 -10.36
N LEU A 245 19.48 -7.76 -10.98
CA LEU A 245 18.80 -8.15 -12.22
C LEU A 245 17.41 -8.70 -11.93
N GLY A 246 16.40 -7.99 -12.44
CA GLY A 246 15.00 -8.36 -12.38
C GLY A 246 14.39 -8.64 -13.75
N VAL A 247 13.07 -8.77 -13.80
CA VAL A 247 12.30 -9.03 -15.01
C VAL A 247 11.05 -8.16 -15.01
N TRP A 248 10.76 -7.53 -16.14
CA TRP A 248 9.55 -6.76 -16.40
C TRP A 248 8.82 -7.39 -17.58
N MET A 249 7.53 -7.65 -17.41
CA MET A 249 6.66 -8.25 -18.41
C MET A 249 5.36 -7.48 -18.53
N GLU A 250 4.85 -7.42 -19.74
CA GLU A 250 3.55 -6.86 -20.07
C GLU A 250 2.80 -7.84 -20.96
N ALA A 251 1.49 -7.90 -20.81
CA ALA A 251 0.61 -8.73 -21.62
C ALA A 251 -0.65 -7.95 -21.99
N LEU A 252 -0.94 -7.92 -23.30
CA LEU A 252 -2.05 -7.17 -23.90
C LEU A 252 -2.03 -5.67 -23.53
N HIS A 253 -1.19 -4.92 -24.24
CA HIS A 253 -1.22 -3.46 -24.26
C HIS A 253 -1.81 -2.97 -25.59
N VAL A 254 -2.69 -1.98 -25.51
CA VAL A 254 -3.41 -1.36 -26.63
C VAL A 254 -3.12 0.13 -26.64
N GLU A 255 -2.60 0.65 -27.75
CA GLU A 255 -2.39 2.07 -27.99
C GLU A 255 -3.17 2.50 -29.24
N ASP A 256 -4.24 3.27 -29.01
CA ASP A 256 -5.10 3.85 -30.04
C ASP A 256 -4.95 5.37 -29.99
N LEU A 257 -4.72 6.05 -31.12
CA LEU A 257 -4.71 7.52 -31.14
C LEU A 257 -5.13 8.10 -32.49
N GLU A 258 -5.90 9.19 -32.42
CA GLU A 258 -6.28 10.00 -33.58
C GLU A 258 -5.56 11.35 -33.55
N ARG A 259 -5.15 11.84 -34.72
CA ARG A 259 -4.49 13.15 -34.92
C ARG A 259 -4.96 13.75 -36.25
N GLY A 260 -6.12 14.40 -36.23
CA GLY A 260 -6.80 14.78 -37.47
C GLY A 260 -7.13 13.54 -38.29
N ASP A 261 -6.68 13.49 -39.55
CA ASP A 261 -6.89 12.34 -40.44
C ASP A 261 -5.92 11.16 -40.16
N ALA A 262 -4.86 11.35 -39.38
CA ALA A 262 -3.90 10.30 -39.05
C ALA A 262 -4.39 9.45 -37.87
N ARG A 263 -4.25 8.11 -38.00
CA ARG A 263 -4.65 7.13 -36.99
C ARG A 263 -3.53 6.14 -36.69
N GLY A 264 -3.26 5.93 -35.41
CA GLY A 264 -2.41 4.86 -34.89
C GLY A 264 -3.25 3.86 -34.11
N GLY A 265 -2.96 2.57 -34.28
CA GLY A 265 -3.68 1.49 -33.62
C GLY A 265 -2.79 0.26 -33.47
N PHE A 266 -2.33 0.02 -32.24
CA PHE A 266 -1.30 -0.97 -31.92
C PHE A 266 -1.76 -1.91 -30.81
N LEU A 267 -1.60 -3.21 -31.01
CA LEU A 267 -1.83 -4.26 -30.01
C LEU A 267 -0.52 -4.99 -29.73
N THR A 268 0.10 -4.71 -28.59
CA THR A 268 1.23 -5.46 -28.06
C THR A 268 0.73 -6.69 -27.32
N TRP A 269 0.99 -7.88 -27.89
CA TRP A 269 0.60 -9.16 -27.32
C TRP A 269 1.34 -9.44 -26.01
N GLY A 270 2.64 -9.10 -26.00
CA GLY A 270 3.42 -9.08 -24.79
C GLY A 270 4.84 -8.59 -24.99
N THR A 271 5.44 -8.21 -23.87
CA THR A 271 6.76 -7.59 -23.78
C THR A 271 7.57 -8.32 -22.71
N LEU A 272 8.86 -8.54 -22.95
CA LEU A 272 9.76 -9.18 -21.99
C LEU A 272 11.07 -8.40 -21.88
N HIS A 273 11.21 -7.59 -20.83
CA HIS A 273 12.41 -6.81 -20.57
C HIS A 273 13.19 -7.40 -19.36
N ALA A 274 14.52 -7.44 -19.48
CA ALA A 274 15.38 -7.57 -18.32
C ALA A 274 15.51 -6.20 -17.64
N THR A 275 15.47 -6.16 -16.30
CA THR A 275 15.66 -4.92 -15.53
C THR A 275 16.99 -4.92 -14.80
N LEU A 276 17.55 -3.73 -14.60
CA LEU A 276 18.74 -3.47 -13.80
C LEU A 276 18.45 -2.26 -12.90
N ASP A 277 18.25 -2.53 -11.62
CA ASP A 277 18.06 -1.48 -10.62
C ASP A 277 19.41 -0.80 -10.36
N LEU A 278 19.55 0.46 -10.81
CA LEU A 278 20.74 1.30 -10.61
C LEU A 278 20.82 1.79 -9.16
N TRP A 279 19.66 1.98 -8.55
CA TRP A 279 19.45 2.31 -7.14
C TRP A 279 18.06 1.83 -6.70
N HIS A 280 17.92 1.40 -5.46
CA HIS A 280 16.62 1.22 -4.81
C HIS A 280 16.68 1.49 -3.30
N SER A 281 15.52 1.71 -2.69
CA SER A 281 15.37 1.77 -1.23
C SER A 281 15.50 0.39 -0.58
N ARG A 282 15.68 0.33 0.75
CA ARG A 282 15.81 -0.93 1.51
C ARG A 282 14.58 -1.83 1.48
N ASP A 283 13.40 -1.24 1.24
CA ASP A 283 12.14 -1.97 1.03
C ASP A 283 11.87 -2.27 -0.46
N MET A 284 12.83 -1.94 -1.34
CA MET A 284 12.80 -1.95 -2.81
C MET A 284 11.68 -1.12 -3.45
N VAL A 285 10.81 -0.45 -2.67
CA VAL A 285 9.62 0.26 -3.15
C VAL A 285 10.02 1.43 -4.07
N SER A 286 10.98 2.24 -3.64
CA SER A 286 11.56 3.31 -4.46
C SER A 286 12.74 2.78 -5.27
N TYR A 287 12.83 3.16 -6.54
CA TYR A 287 13.91 2.72 -7.43
C TYR A 287 14.24 3.74 -8.53
N VAL A 288 15.43 3.60 -9.09
CA VAL A 288 15.83 4.12 -10.40
C VAL A 288 16.50 2.97 -11.15
N ARG A 289 16.03 2.66 -12.35
CA ARG A 289 16.45 1.45 -13.08
C ARG A 289 16.44 1.63 -14.58
N VAL A 290 17.18 0.77 -15.27
CA VAL A 290 17.05 0.60 -16.72
C VAL A 290 16.40 -0.75 -17.03
N ARG A 291 15.57 -0.80 -18.07
CA ARG A 291 15.00 -2.04 -18.61
C ARG A 291 15.20 -2.11 -20.13
N ALA A 292 15.41 -3.30 -20.67
CA ALA A 292 15.52 -3.50 -22.13
C ALA A 292 15.10 -4.90 -22.56
N GLY A 293 14.52 -5.01 -23.75
CA GLY A 293 14.09 -6.27 -24.35
C GLY A 293 13.19 -6.07 -25.57
N PRO A 294 12.56 -7.15 -26.09
CA PRO A 294 11.61 -7.07 -27.19
C PRO A 294 10.14 -7.10 -26.74
N SER A 295 9.30 -6.42 -27.53
CA SER A 295 7.84 -6.52 -27.55
C SER A 295 7.37 -7.16 -28.87
N ALA A 296 6.29 -7.94 -28.82
CA ALA A 296 5.62 -8.51 -29.99
C ALA A 296 4.30 -7.78 -30.23
N GLU A 297 4.25 -6.96 -31.28
CA GLU A 297 3.17 -6.01 -31.54
C GLU A 297 2.47 -6.30 -32.88
N ARG A 298 1.22 -5.85 -32.99
CA ARG A 298 0.46 -5.80 -34.23
C ARG A 298 -0.14 -4.41 -34.42
N ASP A 299 0.30 -3.72 -35.47
CA ASP A 299 -0.44 -2.64 -36.09
C ASP A 299 -1.70 -3.25 -36.73
N TYR A 300 -2.87 -2.99 -36.15
CA TYR A 300 -4.12 -3.58 -36.61
C TYR A 300 -4.80 -2.72 -37.69
N GLU A 301 -4.54 -1.41 -37.73
CA GLU A 301 -4.99 -0.48 -38.79
C GLU A 301 -4.44 -0.89 -40.17
N ASN A 302 -3.22 -1.43 -40.20
CA ASN A 302 -2.49 -1.74 -41.43
C ASN A 302 -2.21 -3.25 -41.56
N GLY A 303 -2.64 -4.05 -40.57
CA GLY A 303 -2.50 -5.50 -40.55
C GLY A 303 -1.05 -5.99 -40.59
N VAL A 304 -0.15 -5.34 -39.86
CA VAL A 304 1.29 -5.64 -39.83
C VAL A 304 1.69 -6.12 -38.44
N THR A 305 2.32 -7.30 -38.36
CA THR A 305 3.00 -7.74 -37.13
C THR A 305 4.41 -7.16 -37.09
N THR A 306 4.82 -6.65 -35.94
CA THR A 306 6.09 -5.96 -35.71
C THR A 306 6.85 -6.61 -34.54
N LEU A 307 8.18 -6.56 -34.61
CA LEU A 307 9.05 -6.83 -33.46
C LEU A 307 9.60 -5.49 -32.99
N VAL A 308 9.43 -5.16 -31.72
CA VAL A 308 9.78 -3.85 -31.16
C VAL A 308 10.83 -4.04 -30.06
N PRO A 309 12.14 -4.13 -30.38
CA PRO A 309 13.18 -3.93 -29.38
C PRO A 309 13.10 -2.51 -28.78
N GLY A 310 13.02 -2.45 -27.45
CA GLY A 310 12.95 -1.22 -26.68
C GLY A 310 13.89 -1.21 -25.48
N ALA A 311 14.17 -0.01 -24.99
CA ALA A 311 14.89 0.23 -23.74
C ALA A 311 14.31 1.46 -23.03
N ALA A 312 14.27 1.43 -21.71
CA ALA A 312 13.80 2.55 -20.90
C ALA A 312 14.67 2.77 -19.65
N LEU A 313 14.83 4.02 -19.26
CA LEU A 313 15.25 4.46 -17.92
C LEU A 313 13.99 4.90 -17.19
N GLU A 314 13.73 4.37 -15.99
CA GLU A 314 12.55 4.72 -15.21
C GLU A 314 12.86 4.81 -13.71
N GLY A 315 12.11 5.65 -13.02
CA GLY A 315 12.18 5.80 -11.57
C GLY A 315 10.82 6.03 -10.94
N ASN A 316 10.65 5.48 -9.74
CA ASN A 316 9.49 5.67 -8.88
C ASN A 316 10.04 5.89 -7.47
N LEU A 317 9.80 7.07 -6.90
CA LEU A 317 10.44 7.54 -5.68
C LEU A 317 9.39 8.07 -4.70
N THR A 318 9.36 7.52 -3.48
CA THR A 318 8.64 8.15 -2.38
C THR A 318 9.61 9.07 -1.64
N LEU A 319 9.32 10.37 -1.64
CA LEU A 319 10.28 11.42 -1.26
C LEU A 319 10.31 11.69 0.26
N ASP A 320 9.27 11.28 0.98
CA ASP A 320 9.07 11.50 2.40
C ASP A 320 8.90 10.20 3.19
N ARG A 321 8.94 10.31 4.53
CA ARG A 321 8.82 9.16 5.44
C ARG A 321 7.38 8.64 5.51
N ASP A 322 6.40 9.54 5.48
CA ASP A 322 4.98 9.22 5.66
C ASP A 322 4.32 8.70 4.38
N GLY A 323 4.97 8.91 3.23
CA GLY A 323 4.55 8.41 1.94
C GLY A 323 3.48 9.26 1.27
N PHE A 324 3.47 10.57 1.51
CA PHE A 324 2.56 11.50 0.85
C PHE A 324 3.05 11.98 -0.52
N HIS A 325 4.36 12.01 -0.74
CA HIS A 325 5.01 12.61 -1.91
C HIS A 325 5.64 11.55 -2.81
N HIS A 326 5.09 11.35 -4.01
CA HIS A 326 5.59 10.36 -4.98
C HIS A 326 6.01 11.05 -6.28
N LEU A 327 7.23 10.74 -6.73
CA LEU A 327 7.80 11.20 -8.00
C LEU A 327 8.04 9.99 -8.90
N ARG A 328 7.47 10.01 -10.10
CA ARG A 328 7.68 9.03 -11.16
C ARG A 328 8.32 9.72 -12.35
N PHE A 329 9.24 9.06 -13.05
CA PHE A 329 9.80 9.56 -14.30
C PHE A 329 10.21 8.41 -15.21
N GLY A 330 10.24 8.67 -16.51
CA GLY A 330 10.58 7.69 -17.53
C GLY A 330 11.16 8.34 -18.79
N ALA A 331 12.08 7.63 -19.42
CA ALA A 331 12.54 7.88 -20.77
C ALA A 331 12.66 6.53 -21.48
N GLU A 332 11.86 6.32 -22.52
CA GLU A 332 11.75 5.07 -23.28
C GLU A 332 12.04 5.33 -24.76
N ALA A 333 12.78 4.40 -25.38
CA ALA A 333 13.13 4.41 -26.78
C ALA A 333 12.86 3.04 -27.39
N GLU A 334 12.07 3.01 -28.47
CA GLU A 334 11.67 1.82 -29.19
C GLU A 334 12.07 1.91 -30.67
N LYS A 335 12.46 0.77 -31.25
CA LYS A 335 12.77 0.64 -32.68
C LYS A 335 11.81 -0.38 -33.29
N VAL A 336 10.86 0.07 -34.09
CA VAL A 336 9.85 -0.81 -34.71
C VAL A 336 10.46 -1.52 -35.93
N LEU A 337 10.47 -2.84 -35.92
CA LEU A 337 10.90 -3.66 -37.04
C LEU A 337 9.65 -4.17 -37.78
N LEU A 338 9.31 -3.48 -38.87
CA LEU A 338 8.17 -3.83 -39.72
C LEU A 338 8.43 -5.13 -40.49
N SER A 339 7.44 -6.01 -40.56
CA SER A 339 7.50 -7.25 -41.37
C SER A 339 7.26 -7.01 -42.87
N ARG A 340 6.67 -5.86 -43.23
CA ARG A 340 6.50 -5.37 -44.61
C ARG A 340 6.54 -3.85 -44.64
N GLU A 341 6.84 -3.29 -45.80
CA GLU A 341 6.73 -1.84 -46.03
C GLU A 341 5.27 -1.37 -45.90
N VAL A 342 5.08 -0.16 -45.38
CA VAL A 342 3.78 0.51 -45.23
C VAL A 342 3.93 1.92 -45.80
N GLU A 343 2.97 2.32 -46.64
CA GLU A 343 3.00 3.64 -47.28
C GLU A 343 2.96 4.77 -46.23
N GLY A 344 3.71 5.85 -46.50
CA GLY A 344 3.79 6.99 -45.60
C GLY A 344 4.62 6.77 -44.33
N ARG A 345 5.48 5.74 -44.27
CA ARG A 345 6.36 5.43 -43.12
C ARG A 345 7.78 5.04 -43.52
N PRO A 346 8.78 5.26 -42.64
CA PRO A 346 10.11 4.67 -42.81
C PRO A 346 10.09 3.15 -42.57
N LEU A 347 11.03 2.43 -43.19
CA LEU A 347 11.20 0.96 -43.05
C LEU A 347 11.52 0.49 -41.63
N ARG A 348 12.01 1.39 -40.77
CA ARG A 348 12.33 1.10 -39.36
C ARG A 348 11.91 2.29 -38.49
N PRO A 349 10.61 2.43 -38.18
CA PRO A 349 10.14 3.53 -37.34
C PRO A 349 10.76 3.51 -35.94
N GLU A 350 10.68 4.65 -35.28
CA GLU A 350 11.17 4.88 -33.93
C GLU A 350 10.07 5.55 -33.11
N ARG A 351 10.07 5.26 -31.80
CA ARG A 351 9.26 5.97 -30.81
C ARG A 351 10.16 6.37 -29.66
N LEU A 352 10.02 7.60 -29.20
CA LEU A 352 10.67 8.14 -28.01
C LEU A 352 9.57 8.68 -27.11
N ARG A 353 9.50 8.18 -25.87
CA ARG A 353 8.54 8.63 -24.85
C ARG A 353 9.31 9.16 -23.65
N LEU A 354 8.91 10.32 -23.16
CA LEU A 354 9.41 10.96 -21.94
C LEU A 354 8.22 11.18 -20.99
N SER A 355 8.42 10.94 -19.71
CA SER A 355 7.41 11.22 -18.68
C SER A 355 8.05 11.69 -17.39
N ALA A 356 7.38 12.62 -16.70
CA ALA A 356 7.69 13.04 -15.34
C ALA A 356 6.36 13.36 -14.65
N GLY A 357 6.08 12.70 -13.53
CA GLY A 357 4.81 12.81 -12.82
C GLY A 357 5.01 12.87 -11.32
N TYR A 358 4.23 13.72 -10.66
CA TYR A 358 4.24 13.94 -9.24
C TYR A 358 2.83 13.71 -8.68
N GLU A 359 2.75 12.92 -7.61
CA GLU A 359 1.51 12.58 -6.93
C GLU A 359 1.65 12.92 -5.44
N LEU A 360 0.79 13.82 -4.97
CA LEU A 360 0.74 14.33 -3.59
C LEU A 360 -0.58 13.94 -2.95
N ILE A 361 -0.55 13.14 -1.89
CA ILE A 361 -1.74 12.87 -1.07
C ILE A 361 -2.12 14.14 -0.31
N LEU A 362 -3.34 14.64 -0.53
CA LEU A 362 -3.84 15.88 0.10
C LEU A 362 -4.61 15.60 1.40
N LEU A 363 -5.44 14.56 1.39
CA LEU A 363 -6.33 14.17 2.49
C LEU A 363 -6.77 12.71 2.30
N ALA A 364 -7.43 12.14 3.30
CA ALA A 364 -8.11 10.86 3.19
C ALA A 364 -9.58 10.98 3.62
N ILE A 365 -10.46 10.20 2.97
CA ILE A 365 -11.88 10.06 3.33
C ILE A 365 -12.10 8.59 3.66
N ASN A 366 -12.46 8.27 4.90
CA ASN A 366 -12.58 6.88 5.39
C ASN A 366 -11.31 6.04 5.09
N ASP A 367 -10.13 6.60 5.41
CA ASP A 367 -8.81 6.03 5.12
C ASP A 367 -8.53 5.77 3.62
N GLN A 368 -9.26 6.40 2.71
CA GLN A 368 -9.02 6.33 1.26
C GLN A 368 -8.39 7.65 0.79
N PRO A 369 -7.12 7.67 0.33
CA PRO A 369 -6.43 8.92 0.04
C PRO A 369 -6.88 9.54 -1.30
N LEU A 370 -7.07 10.86 -1.26
CA LEU A 370 -7.28 11.72 -2.41
C LEU A 370 -5.97 12.46 -2.71
N SER A 371 -5.40 12.19 -3.89
CA SER A 371 -4.16 12.79 -4.35
C SER A 371 -4.40 13.92 -5.35
N LEU A 372 -3.58 14.96 -5.29
CA LEU A 372 -3.27 15.83 -6.43
C LEU A 372 -2.26 15.11 -7.33
N VAL A 373 -2.48 15.13 -8.64
CA VAL A 373 -1.55 14.59 -9.65
C VAL A 373 -1.18 15.71 -10.62
N ALA A 374 0.11 15.85 -10.88
CA ALA A 374 0.63 16.70 -11.94
C ALA A 374 1.66 15.91 -12.76
N ASP A 375 1.50 15.80 -14.07
CA ASP A 375 2.46 15.09 -14.93
C ASP A 375 2.70 15.76 -16.28
N ALA A 376 3.92 15.66 -16.78
CA ALA A 376 4.32 16.08 -18.12
C ALA A 376 4.76 14.85 -18.92
N ARG A 377 4.36 14.79 -20.19
CA ARG A 377 4.70 13.72 -21.13
C ARG A 377 5.17 14.33 -22.44
N GLY A 378 6.16 13.72 -23.07
CA GLY A 378 6.63 14.07 -24.40
C GLY A 378 6.72 12.81 -25.26
N THR A 379 6.19 12.84 -26.47
CA THR A 379 6.25 11.72 -27.41
C THR A 379 6.75 12.23 -28.76
N TRP A 380 7.80 11.61 -29.30
CA TRP A 380 8.19 11.72 -30.70
C TRP A 380 8.08 10.35 -31.35
N ARG A 381 7.48 10.28 -32.53
CA ARG A 381 7.27 9.02 -33.24
C ARG A 381 7.15 9.23 -34.75
N ASN A 382 7.49 8.22 -35.54
CA ASN A 382 7.28 8.18 -36.99
C ASN A 382 6.75 6.83 -37.50
N ASP A 383 6.10 6.08 -36.62
CA ASP A 383 5.47 4.78 -36.88
C ASP A 383 4.01 4.88 -37.32
N ILE A 384 3.43 6.09 -37.40
CA ILE A 384 2.08 6.35 -37.88
C ILE A 384 2.17 7.00 -39.26
N ALA A 385 1.44 6.44 -40.24
CA ALA A 385 1.48 6.94 -41.61
C ALA A 385 0.98 8.39 -41.68
N PHE A 386 1.72 9.23 -42.39
CA PHE A 386 1.40 10.65 -42.63
C PHE A 386 1.34 11.55 -41.37
N LEU A 387 1.66 11.05 -40.18
CA LEU A 387 1.82 11.87 -38.99
C LEU A 387 3.15 12.66 -39.08
N PRO A 388 3.18 13.99 -38.82
CA PRO A 388 4.42 14.76 -38.86
C PRO A 388 5.44 14.31 -37.80
N GLU A 389 6.70 14.12 -38.20
CA GLU A 389 7.79 13.66 -37.30
C GLU A 389 8.25 14.77 -36.33
N ARG A 390 7.50 14.98 -35.25
CA ARG A 390 7.79 16.02 -34.24
C ARG A 390 7.45 15.56 -32.82
N TRP A 391 7.96 16.29 -31.83
CA TRP A 391 7.59 16.06 -30.43
C TRP A 391 6.20 16.63 -30.18
N GLU A 392 5.28 15.78 -29.74
CA GLU A 392 4.05 16.19 -29.06
C GLU A 392 4.32 16.25 -27.56
N TRP A 393 3.92 17.33 -26.90
CA TRP A 393 4.01 17.47 -25.44
C TRP A 393 2.62 17.52 -24.83
N SER A 394 2.43 16.95 -23.65
CA SER A 394 1.26 17.22 -22.82
C SER A 394 1.68 17.49 -21.38
N ALA A 395 0.92 18.33 -20.70
CA ALA A 395 1.02 18.54 -19.26
C ALA A 395 -0.38 18.34 -18.69
N SER A 396 -0.46 17.71 -17.53
CA SER A 396 -1.72 17.31 -16.92
C SER A 396 -1.75 17.73 -15.46
N ALA A 397 -2.89 18.21 -14.99
CA ALA A 397 -3.15 18.51 -13.59
C ALA A 397 -4.55 18.01 -13.22
N GLY A 398 -4.65 17.25 -12.13
CA GLY A 398 -5.87 16.55 -11.79
C GLY A 398 -5.89 15.96 -10.38
N LEU A 399 -6.96 15.23 -10.09
CA LEU A 399 -7.16 14.52 -8.83
C LEU A 399 -7.23 13.01 -9.09
N ARG A 400 -6.68 12.22 -8.16
CA ARG A 400 -6.75 10.76 -8.17
C ARG A 400 -7.21 10.26 -6.81
N PHE A 401 -8.34 9.54 -6.79
CA PHE A 401 -8.82 8.85 -5.61
C PHE A 401 -8.26 7.43 -5.59
N SER A 402 -7.74 6.98 -4.45
CA SER A 402 -7.22 5.63 -4.27
C SER A 402 -8.07 4.86 -3.28
N LEU A 403 -8.47 3.66 -3.66
CA LEU A 403 -9.21 2.69 -2.85
C LEU A 403 -8.29 1.56 -2.38
N TRP A 404 -8.54 1.12 -1.15
CA TRP A 404 -7.86 0.03 -0.46
C TRP A 404 -6.33 0.19 -0.33
N ALA A 405 -5.84 1.44 -0.30
CA ALA A 405 -4.43 1.76 -0.07
C ALA A 405 -4.03 1.51 1.40
N PRO A 406 -3.30 0.43 1.73
CA PRO A 406 -2.93 0.11 3.10
C PRO A 406 -1.73 0.96 3.55
N ALA A 407 -1.38 0.89 4.83
CA ALA A 407 -0.09 1.41 5.30
C ALA A 407 1.08 0.68 4.62
N ARG A 408 2.17 1.40 4.36
CA ARG A 408 3.42 0.86 3.79
C ARG A 408 4.04 -0.16 4.76
N ARG A 409 4.75 -1.16 4.23
CA ARG A 409 5.53 -2.12 5.05
C ARG A 409 6.59 -1.43 5.93
N SER A 410 7.07 -0.28 5.48
CA SER A 410 8.08 0.56 6.11
C SER A 410 7.50 1.75 6.89
N ALA A 411 6.18 1.76 7.13
CA ALA A 411 5.51 2.85 7.84
C ALA A 411 6.06 3.05 9.26
N PRO A 412 6.16 4.30 9.75
CA PRO A 412 6.54 4.58 11.14
C PRO A 412 5.39 4.31 12.12
N LEU A 413 5.71 4.16 13.40
CA LEU A 413 4.73 4.33 14.49
C LEU A 413 4.42 5.83 14.64
N ALA A 414 3.18 6.19 14.98
CA ALA A 414 2.73 7.59 14.95
C ALA A 414 3.50 8.53 15.89
N GLU A 415 4.02 8.03 17.02
CA GLU A 415 4.92 8.82 17.90
C GLU A 415 6.19 9.26 17.15
N LYS A 416 6.77 8.38 16.34
CA LYS A 416 7.98 8.63 15.53
C LYS A 416 7.70 9.44 14.25
N ALA A 417 6.45 9.79 13.99
CA ALA A 417 6.03 10.67 12.91
C ALA A 417 5.69 12.10 13.41
N ARG A 418 5.73 12.33 14.73
CA ARG A 418 5.60 13.66 15.34
C ARG A 418 6.95 14.38 15.55
N ASP A 419 8.06 13.63 15.49
CA ASP A 419 9.45 14.06 15.64
C ASP A 419 10.21 14.11 14.29
#